data_AF-A0A8T3ASE5-F1
#
_entry.id   AF-A0A8T3ASE5-F1
#
_cell.length_a   1.000
_cell.length_b   1.000
_cell.length_c   1.000
_cell.angle_alpha   90.00
_cell.angle_beta   90.00
_cell.angle_gamma   90.00
#
_symmetry.space_group_name_H-M   'P 1'
#
loop_
_entity.id
_entity.type
_entity.pdbx_description
1 polymer ?
#
loop_
_entity_poly.entity_id
_entity_poly.type
_entity_poly.pdbx_seq_one_letter_code
_entity_poly.pdbx_strand_id
1 'polypeptide(L)'
;MGGKKSEWALIKFTCEAKDGKVKLKSQVVNGSYATEKMLVNNVVFLGLRKSNSGVVTYDLKQKKSGSKIFEGNANYKSHENFGLVQVNDISQPIGENFELQLNM
;
A
#
# COMPACT_ATOMS: atom_id res chain seq x y z
N MET A 1 -22.57 11.03 -16.82
CA MET A 1 -22.89 12.16 -15.90
C MET A 1 -21.57 12.68 -15.33
N GLY A 2 -20.97 13.67 -15.97
CA GLY A 2 -19.64 14.19 -15.66
C GLY A 2 -19.73 15.40 -14.73
N GLY A 3 -19.62 15.18 -13.42
CA GLY A 3 -19.36 16.27 -12.49
C GLY A 3 -18.04 16.96 -12.82
N LYS A 4 -17.89 18.23 -12.41
CA LYS A 4 -16.62 18.96 -12.56
C LYS A 4 -15.48 18.11 -11.99
N LYS A 5 -14.54 17.70 -12.85
CA LYS A 5 -13.30 17.08 -12.39
C LYS A 5 -12.56 18.09 -11.53
N SER A 6 -12.08 17.65 -10.38
CA SER A 6 -11.21 18.48 -9.55
C SER A 6 -9.91 18.79 -10.29
N GLU A 7 -9.29 19.93 -10.00
CA GLU A 7 -8.00 20.34 -10.61
C GLU A 7 -6.79 19.93 -9.77
N TRP A 8 -7.03 19.26 -8.66
CA TRP A 8 -6.02 18.75 -7.74
C TRP A 8 -6.54 17.49 -7.04
N ALA A 9 -5.61 16.67 -6.54
CA ALA A 9 -5.89 15.58 -5.61
C ALA A 9 -4.92 15.68 -4.43
N LEU A 10 -5.40 15.34 -3.24
CA LEU A 10 -4.57 15.17 -2.04
C LEU A 10 -4.66 13.72 -1.59
N ILE A 11 -3.49 13.08 -1.48
CA ILE A 11 -3.38 11.70 -0.99
C ILE A 11 -2.63 11.75 0.34
N LYS A 12 -3.30 11.29 1.40
CA LYS A 12 -2.70 11.12 2.72
C LYS A 12 -2.36 9.66 2.93
N PHE A 13 -1.13 9.39 3.33
CA PHE A 13 -0.68 8.05 3.72
C PHE A 13 -0.54 7.97 5.24
N THR A 14 -0.97 6.86 5.82
CA THR A 14 -0.77 6.57 7.24
C THR A 14 -0.26 5.15 7.39
N CYS A 15 0.82 4.98 8.15
CA CYS A 15 1.46 3.69 8.38
C CYS A 15 1.49 3.40 9.88
N GLU A 16 1.13 2.18 10.26
CA GLU A 16 1.17 1.68 11.64
C GLU A 16 1.82 0.31 11.67
N ALA A 17 2.69 0.06 12.65
CA ALA A 17 3.26 -1.25 12.92
C ALA A 17 2.80 -1.74 14.30
N LYS A 18 2.08 -2.87 14.34
CA LYS A 18 1.50 -3.42 15.57
C LYS A 18 1.32 -4.94 15.45
N ASP A 19 1.66 -5.67 16.52
CA ASP A 19 1.44 -7.12 16.65
C ASP A 19 1.96 -7.95 15.46
N GLY A 20 3.19 -7.66 14.99
CA GLY A 20 3.81 -8.37 13.86
C GLY A 20 3.21 -8.01 12.49
N LYS A 21 2.30 -7.03 12.42
CA LYS A 21 1.70 -6.54 11.18
C LYS A 21 2.09 -5.10 10.93
N VAL A 22 2.23 -4.74 9.66
CA VAL A 22 2.45 -3.36 9.23
C VAL A 22 1.31 -2.98 8.30
N LYS A 23 0.65 -1.86 8.54
CA LYS A 23 -0.52 -1.45 7.78
C LYS A 23 -0.33 -0.04 7.23
N LEU A 24 -0.30 0.05 5.90
CA LEU A 24 -0.32 1.30 5.15
C LEU A 24 -1.74 1.55 4.63
N LYS A 25 -2.30 2.73 4.91
CA LYS A 25 -3.60 3.16 4.38
C LYS A 25 -3.43 4.45 3.59
N SER A 26 -4.22 4.58 2.53
CA SER A 26 -4.41 5.85 1.83
C SER A 26 -5.80 6.44 2.10
N GLN A 27 -5.84 7.77 2.18
CA GLN A 27 -7.06 8.57 2.15
C GLN A 27 -6.92 9.63 1.05
N VAL A 28 -7.79 9.56 0.05
CA VAL A 28 -7.79 10.41 -1.13
C VAL A 28 -8.92 11.42 -1.04
N VAL A 29 -8.58 12.70 -1.25
CA VAL A 29 -9.50 13.81 -1.49
C VAL A 29 -9.34 14.25 -2.93
N ASN A 30 -10.47 14.46 -3.62
CA ASN A 30 -10.51 14.88 -5.03
C ASN A 30 -9.81 13.93 -6.02
N GLY A 31 -9.92 12.61 -5.76
CA GLY A 31 -9.28 11.55 -6.56
C GLY A 31 -9.61 11.55 -8.05
N SER A 32 -10.70 12.20 -8.48
CA SER A 32 -11.06 12.37 -9.91
C SER A 32 -10.01 13.11 -10.76
N TYR A 33 -9.13 13.88 -10.11
CA TYR A 33 -8.00 14.53 -10.78
C TYR A 33 -6.90 13.53 -11.14
N ALA A 34 -6.65 12.54 -10.26
CA ALA A 34 -5.64 11.54 -10.50
C ALA A 34 -6.03 10.71 -11.72
N THR A 35 -5.17 10.74 -12.75
CA THR A 35 -5.42 9.97 -13.98
C THR A 35 -5.35 8.48 -13.69
N GLU A 36 -6.09 7.67 -14.44
CA GLU A 36 -6.01 6.19 -14.36
C GLU A 36 -4.61 5.64 -14.69
N LYS A 37 -3.70 6.48 -15.23
CA LYS A 37 -2.32 6.13 -15.54
C LYS A 37 -1.37 6.30 -14.35
N MET A 38 -1.77 6.98 -13.28
CA MET A 38 -0.94 7.18 -12.10
C MET A 38 -1.17 6.04 -11.10
N LEU A 39 -0.17 5.17 -10.98
CA LEU A 39 -0.24 3.97 -10.16
C LEU A 39 0.81 4.00 -9.05
N VAL A 40 0.42 3.58 -7.86
CA VAL A 40 1.34 3.10 -6.83
C VAL A 40 1.72 1.68 -7.24
N ASN A 41 2.95 1.50 -7.72
CA ASN A 41 3.44 0.18 -8.17
C ASN A 41 4.46 -0.45 -7.22
N ASN A 42 5.15 0.36 -6.41
CA ASN A 42 6.20 -0.08 -5.51
C ASN A 42 6.06 0.63 -4.17
N VAL A 43 6.04 -0.14 -3.08
CA VAL A 43 6.05 0.36 -1.70
C VAL A 43 7.22 -0.29 -0.98
N VAL A 44 8.10 0.53 -0.40
CA VAL A 44 9.23 0.09 0.41
C VAL A 44 9.02 0.52 1.86
N PHE A 45 9.04 -0.45 2.76
CA PHE A 45 9.04 -0.23 4.20
C PHE A 45 10.46 -0.37 4.72
N LEU A 46 10.93 0.67 5.42
CA LEU A 46 12.28 0.76 5.97
C LEU A 46 12.21 0.76 7.50
N GLY A 47 13.26 0.22 8.13
CA GLY A 47 13.42 0.27 9.59
C GLY A 47 12.43 -0.62 10.35
N LEU A 48 11.84 -1.62 9.70
CA LEU A 48 10.99 -2.59 10.37
C LEU A 48 11.84 -3.46 11.28
N ARG A 49 11.30 -3.94 12.40
CA ARG A 49 11.96 -5.00 13.18
C ARG A 49 12.06 -6.26 12.31
N LYS A 50 13.17 -6.98 12.44
CA LYS A 50 13.39 -8.25 11.75
C LYS A 50 12.21 -9.20 12.00
N SER A 51 11.65 -9.75 10.92
CA SER A 51 10.67 -10.84 10.97
C SER A 51 11.32 -12.11 11.53
N ASN A 52 10.58 -12.82 12.38
CA ASN A 52 11.03 -14.09 12.95
C ASN A 52 10.94 -15.26 11.94
N SER A 53 10.00 -15.20 11.01
CA SER A 53 9.79 -16.26 10.01
C SER A 53 10.76 -16.17 8.84
N GLY A 54 11.34 -14.99 8.60
CA GLY A 54 12.18 -14.71 7.44
C GLY A 54 11.40 -14.56 6.14
N VAL A 55 10.07 -14.67 6.17
CA VAL A 55 9.16 -14.54 5.03
C VAL A 55 8.13 -13.48 5.36
N VAL A 56 7.89 -12.56 4.42
CA VAL A 56 6.88 -11.52 4.59
C VAL A 56 5.88 -11.61 3.43
N THR A 57 4.60 -11.74 3.77
CA THR A 57 3.51 -11.69 2.80
C THR A 57 2.75 -10.37 2.91
N TYR A 58 1.91 -10.07 1.94
CA TYR A 58 1.06 -8.89 1.97
C TYR A 58 -0.36 -9.16 1.49
N ASP A 59 -1.28 -8.36 2.02
CA ASP A 59 -2.67 -8.24 1.58
C ASP A 59 -2.94 -6.81 1.11
N LEU A 60 -3.37 -6.63 -0.13
CA LEU A 60 -3.79 -5.34 -0.69
C LEU A 60 -5.31 -5.33 -0.85
N LYS A 61 -5.98 -4.46 -0.10
CA LYS A 61 -7.42 -4.22 -0.18
C LYS A 61 -7.71 -2.97 -0.99
N GLN A 62 -8.40 -3.14 -2.11
CA GLN A 62 -8.85 -2.05 -2.97
C GLN A 62 -10.33 -1.75 -2.72
N LYS A 63 -10.70 -0.48 -2.53
CA LYS A 63 -12.09 -0.06 -2.26
C LYS A 63 -12.95 0.15 -3.51
N LYS A 64 -12.67 -0.53 -4.62
CA LYS A 64 -13.55 -0.47 -5.81
C LYS A 64 -14.87 -1.19 -5.54
N SER A 65 -15.86 -1.01 -6.41
CA SER A 65 -17.21 -1.60 -6.33
C SER A 65 -17.15 -3.15 -6.32
N GLY A 66 -16.89 -3.71 -5.13
CA GLY A 66 -16.46 -5.10 -4.90
C GLY A 66 -15.07 -5.10 -4.25
N SER A 67 -15.00 -5.39 -2.94
CA SER A 67 -13.73 -5.45 -2.21
C SER A 67 -12.87 -6.59 -2.77
N LYS A 68 -11.88 -6.26 -3.59
CA LYS A 68 -10.86 -7.22 -4.03
C LYS A 68 -9.69 -7.19 -3.06
N ILE A 69 -9.31 -8.37 -2.60
CA ILE A 69 -8.09 -8.60 -1.81
C ILE A 69 -7.10 -9.27 -2.74
N PHE A 70 -5.93 -8.67 -2.91
CA PHE A 70 -4.80 -9.27 -3.62
C PHE A 70 -3.77 -9.69 -2.58
N GLU A 71 -3.30 -10.93 -2.68
CA GLU A 71 -2.33 -11.50 -1.76
C GLU A 71 -1.04 -11.81 -2.51
N GLY A 72 0.10 -11.67 -1.85
CA GLY A 72 1.39 -11.96 -2.48
C GLY A 72 2.55 -12.02 -1.51
N ASN A 73 3.72 -12.39 -2.04
CA ASN A 73 4.98 -12.37 -1.30
C ASN A 73 5.64 -11.00 -1.47
N ALA A 74 6.18 -10.48 -0.38
CA ALA A 74 7.01 -9.28 -0.41
C ALA A 74 8.49 -9.66 -0.48
N ASN A 75 9.30 -8.82 -1.14
CA ASN A 75 10.73 -8.98 -1.13
C ASN A 75 11.28 -8.50 0.22
N TYR A 76 11.85 -9.41 0.99
CA TYR A 76 12.34 -9.15 2.34
C TYR A 76 13.86 -9.28 2.41
N LYS A 77 14.49 -8.27 3.00
CA LYS A 77 15.92 -8.27 3.35
C LYS A 77 16.06 -7.83 4.80
N SER A 78 17.05 -8.37 5.51
CA SER A 78 17.34 -7.91 6.87
C SER A 78 18.83 -7.85 7.12
N HIS A 79 19.21 -6.96 8.03
CA HIS A 79 20.56 -6.84 8.57
C HIS A 79 20.44 -6.58 10.08
N GLU A 80 21.16 -7.37 10.88
CA GLU A 80 21.06 -7.35 12.34
C GLU A 80 19.60 -7.41 12.84
N ASN A 81 19.11 -6.32 13.43
CA ASN A 81 17.79 -6.23 14.07
C ASN A 81 16.72 -5.58 13.18
N PHE A 82 17.11 -5.07 12.01
CA PHE A 82 16.22 -4.31 11.13
C PHE A 82 16.03 -4.98 9.77
N GLY A 83 14.83 -4.82 9.23
CA GLY A 83 14.39 -5.36 7.96
C GLY A 83 13.91 -4.25 7.01
N LEU A 84 14.04 -4.57 5.72
CA LEU A 84 13.46 -3.87 4.59
C LEU A 84 12.47 -4.82 3.93
N VAL A 85 11.26 -4.31 3.68
CA VAL A 85 10.23 -5.05 2.93
C VAL A 85 9.83 -4.21 1.72
N GLN A 86 9.87 -4.81 0.54
CA GLN A 86 9.46 -4.18 -0.72
C GLN A 86 8.31 -4.97 -1.33
N VAL A 87 7.22 -4.28 -1.62
CA VAL A 87 6.04 -4.80 -2.33
C VAL A 87 6.03 -4.19 -3.73
N ASN A 88 6.16 -5.03 -4.76
CA ASN A 88 6.21 -4.62 -6.17
C ASN A 88 4.95 -5.05 -6.92
N ASP A 89 4.78 -4.48 -8.11
CA ASP A 89 3.79 -4.90 -9.12
C ASP A 89 2.33 -4.87 -8.67
N ILE A 90 2.01 -4.04 -7.66
CA ILE A 90 0.65 -3.89 -7.11
C ILE A 90 -0.31 -3.12 -8.03
N SER A 91 0.20 -2.31 -8.97
CA SER A 91 -0.61 -1.57 -9.96
C SER A 91 -1.84 -0.85 -9.37
N GLN A 92 -1.70 -0.25 -8.18
CA GLN A 92 -2.80 0.37 -7.45
C GLN A 92 -3.06 1.80 -7.97
N PRO A 93 -4.26 2.16 -8.46
CA PRO A 93 -4.57 3.54 -8.83
C PRO A 93 -4.37 4.50 -7.65
N ILE A 94 -3.56 5.55 -7.83
CA ILE A 94 -3.23 6.51 -6.75
C ILE A 94 -4.44 7.36 -6.34
N GLY A 95 -5.41 7.53 -7.25
CA GLY A 95 -6.66 8.25 -7.02
C GLY A 95 -7.71 7.47 -6.21
N GLU A 96 -7.43 6.22 -5.86
CA GLU A 96 -8.34 5.35 -5.12
C GLU A 96 -7.77 5.03 -3.74
N ASN A 97 -8.66 4.94 -2.74
CA ASN A 97 -8.28 4.50 -1.40
C ASN A 97 -7.87 3.03 -1.41
N PHE A 98 -6.78 2.70 -0.72
CA PHE A 98 -6.32 1.33 -0.53
C PHE A 98 -5.77 1.10 0.88
N GLU A 99 -5.73 -0.16 1.28
CA GLU A 99 -5.04 -0.62 2.49
C GLU A 99 -4.08 -1.75 2.08
N LEU A 100 -2.80 -1.58 2.37
CA LEU A 100 -1.76 -2.59 2.20
C LEU A 100 -1.31 -3.06 3.58
N GLN A 101 -1.43 -4.35 3.86
CA GLN A 101 -1.01 -4.96 5.12
C GLN A 101 0.13 -5.94 4.87
N LEU A 102 1.24 -5.80 5.59
CA LEU A 102 2.28 -6.82 5.68
C LEU A 102 1.98 -7.77 6.84
N ASN A 103 2.21 -9.05 6.60
CA ASN A 103 2.19 -10.11 7.62
C ASN A 103 3.63 -10.61 7.78
N MET A 104 4.28 -10.26 8.90
CA MET A 104 5.70 -10.55 9.19
C MET A 104 5.91 -11.69 10.16
#